data_AF-A0A0G3URF9-F1
#
_entry.id   AF-A0A0G3URF9-F1
#
_cell.length_a   1.000
_cell.length_b   1.000
_cell.length_c   1.000
_cell.angle_alpha   90.00
_cell.angle_beta   90.00
_cell.angle_gamma   90.00
#
_symmetry.space_group_name_H-M   'P 1'
#
loop_
_entity.id
_entity.type
_entity.pdbx_description
1 polymer ?
#
loop_
_entity_poly.entity_id
_entity_poly.type
_entity_poly.pdbx_seq_one_letter_code
_entity_poly.pdbx_strand_id
1 'polypeptide(L)'
;MSPALLVIAHGSRDPRHAATVHALTRRVRALRPGLRVETAYLDFNAPRVDRVLAALYADGVREVVAQPLLLTRAFHAKADVPAALSEATVRLPGLAVRVAEVLGPSPLLVSALERRLSEAGLGPADRATTGVVLASAGSTDPEAIAVIAEIAREWRHTGWCAVRPAFASAALPRTEEAVRALRAEGVRRIAVAPYVIAPGRLPDRIADGAAAGGADVVADVLGAAPELARLLLRRFDAAAAPRAHSPALTA
;
A
#
# COMPACT_ATOMS: atom_id res chain seq x y z
N MET A 1 17.02 -13.21 19.07
CA MET A 1 17.23 -12.99 17.61
C MET A 1 16.14 -12.06 17.13
N SER A 2 16.41 -11.14 16.19
CA SER A 2 15.33 -10.31 15.61
C SER A 2 14.45 -11.18 14.71
N PRO A 3 13.11 -10.99 14.70
CA PRO A 3 12.26 -11.69 13.74
C PRO A 3 12.64 -11.33 12.30
N ALA A 4 12.44 -12.28 11.37
CA ALA A 4 12.54 -12.00 9.94
C ALA A 4 11.30 -11.24 9.46
N LEU A 5 11.45 -10.34 8.48
CA LEU A 5 10.35 -9.66 7.82
C LEU A 5 9.94 -10.42 6.55
N LEU A 6 8.72 -10.93 6.51
CA LEU A 6 8.12 -11.50 5.31
C LEU A 6 7.16 -10.49 4.67
N VAL A 7 7.56 -9.89 3.55
CA VAL A 7 6.69 -8.99 2.77
C VAL A 7 5.77 -9.83 1.88
N ILE A 8 4.45 -9.69 2.06
CA ILE A 8 3.45 -10.47 1.32
C ILE A 8 2.71 -9.56 0.35
N ALA A 9 2.92 -9.79 -0.95
CA ALA A 9 2.16 -9.16 -2.02
C ALA A 9 1.04 -10.10 -2.49
N HIS A 10 -0.02 -9.56 -3.11
CA HIS A 10 -0.99 -10.42 -3.81
C HIS A 10 -0.35 -11.08 -5.03
N GLY A 11 0.50 -10.35 -5.74
CA GLY A 11 1.05 -10.78 -7.02
C GLY A 11 0.20 -10.32 -8.20
N SER A 12 0.77 -10.42 -9.39
CA SER A 12 0.18 -9.99 -10.65
C SER A 12 0.82 -10.73 -11.81
N ARG A 13 0.05 -10.88 -12.89
CA ARG A 13 0.58 -11.32 -14.20
C ARG A 13 1.45 -10.25 -14.87
N ASP A 14 1.34 -9.00 -14.43
CA ASP A 14 2.20 -7.93 -14.91
C ASP A 14 3.61 -8.05 -14.28
N PRO A 15 4.68 -8.26 -15.08
CA PRO A 15 6.04 -8.42 -14.56
C PRO A 15 6.55 -7.16 -13.84
N ARG A 16 6.04 -5.97 -14.18
CA ARG A 16 6.38 -4.71 -13.51
C ARG A 16 6.00 -4.75 -12.03
N HIS A 17 4.94 -5.48 -11.68
CA HIS A 17 4.50 -5.63 -10.29
C HIS A 17 5.57 -6.28 -9.42
N ALA A 18 6.04 -7.47 -9.81
CA ALA A 18 7.08 -8.19 -9.09
C ALA A 18 8.39 -7.39 -9.03
N ALA A 19 8.74 -6.69 -10.12
CA ALA A 19 9.90 -5.80 -10.14
C ALA A 19 9.78 -4.65 -9.12
N THR A 20 8.59 -4.05 -8.99
CA THR A 20 8.33 -3.02 -7.96
C THR A 20 8.45 -3.57 -6.55
N VAL A 21 7.87 -4.75 -6.27
CA VAL A 21 7.95 -5.39 -4.95
C VAL A 21 9.42 -5.70 -4.59
N HIS A 22 10.19 -6.26 -5.52
CA HIS A 22 11.62 -6.50 -5.31
C HIS A 22 12.42 -5.22 -5.13
N ALA A 23 12.11 -4.15 -5.85
CA ALA A 23 12.74 -2.84 -5.64
C ALA A 23 12.44 -2.29 -4.23
N LEU A 24 11.20 -2.43 -3.77
CA LEU A 24 10.79 -2.03 -2.43
C LEU A 24 11.52 -2.82 -1.35
N THR A 25 11.59 -4.15 -1.47
CA THR A 25 12.28 -4.99 -0.47
C THR A 25 13.79 -4.80 -0.46
N ARG A 26 14.42 -4.57 -1.63
CA ARG A 26 15.83 -4.12 -1.68
C ARG A 26 16.05 -2.81 -0.92
N ARG A 27 15.11 -1.86 -1.03
CA ARG A 27 15.21 -0.59 -0.30
C ARG A 27 15.04 -0.77 1.21
N VAL A 28 14.15 -1.65 1.64
CA VAL A 28 14.01 -2.01 3.07
C VAL A 28 15.31 -2.61 3.60
N ARG A 29 15.92 -3.56 2.88
CA ARG A 29 17.22 -4.17 3.25
C ARG A 29 18.32 -3.11 3.36
N ALA A 30 18.35 -2.15 2.44
CA ALA A 30 19.32 -1.05 2.48
C ALA A 30 19.10 -0.10 3.68
N LEU A 31 17.85 0.15 4.07
CA LEU A 31 17.52 0.99 5.23
C LEU A 31 17.76 0.29 6.57
N ARG A 32 17.81 -1.05 6.60
CA ARG A 32 18.10 -1.83 7.80
C ARG A 32 19.05 -3.00 7.50
N PRO A 33 20.36 -2.72 7.39
CA PRO A 33 21.36 -3.77 7.27
C PRO A 33 21.22 -4.78 8.42
N GLY A 34 21.30 -6.07 8.09
CA GLY A 34 21.16 -7.16 9.06
C GLY A 34 19.73 -7.65 9.31
N LEU A 35 18.69 -6.91 8.89
CA LEU A 35 17.33 -7.46 8.90
C LEU A 35 17.18 -8.47 7.76
N ARG A 36 16.80 -9.71 8.10
CA ARG A 36 16.38 -10.69 7.10
C ARG A 36 15.01 -10.30 6.57
N VAL A 37 14.95 -9.91 5.29
CA VAL A 37 13.72 -9.53 4.59
C VAL A 37 13.50 -10.52 3.46
N GLU A 38 12.34 -11.14 3.39
CA GLU A 38 11.93 -12.01 2.29
C GLU A 38 10.64 -11.49 1.63
N THR A 39 10.36 -11.96 0.43
CA THR A 39 9.14 -11.62 -0.33
C THR A 39 8.38 -12.89 -0.65
N ALA A 40 7.07 -12.89 -0.47
CA ALA A 40 6.17 -13.96 -0.91
C ALA A 40 4.93 -13.37 -1.59
N TYR A 41 4.27 -14.23 -2.37
CA TYR A 41 3.08 -13.87 -3.13
C TYR A 41 1.90 -14.81 -2.83
N LEU A 42 0.69 -14.23 -2.78
CA LEU A 42 -0.57 -14.97 -2.61
C LEU A 42 -1.10 -15.56 -3.91
N ASP A 43 -0.76 -15.02 -5.07
CA ASP A 43 -1.13 -15.50 -6.40
C ASP A 43 -0.12 -15.04 -7.47
N PHE A 44 -0.20 -15.61 -8.67
CA PHE A 44 0.48 -15.25 -9.93
C PHE A 44 2.01 -15.31 -9.98
N ASN A 45 2.69 -15.06 -8.87
CA ASN A 45 4.14 -15.02 -8.79
C ASN A 45 4.66 -16.03 -7.76
N ALA A 46 5.92 -16.38 -7.92
CA ALA A 46 6.70 -17.13 -6.96
C ALA A 46 7.74 -16.19 -6.30
N PRO A 47 8.20 -16.51 -5.07
CA PRO A 47 7.83 -17.68 -4.27
C PRO A 47 6.51 -17.52 -3.51
N ARG A 48 5.87 -18.65 -3.21
CA ARG A 48 4.62 -18.75 -2.43
C ARG A 48 4.91 -18.63 -0.92
N VAL A 49 3.92 -18.19 -0.14
CA VAL A 49 4.04 -17.98 1.32
C VAL A 49 4.55 -19.24 2.04
N ASP A 50 3.99 -20.41 1.73
CA ASP A 50 4.38 -21.69 2.32
C ASP A 50 5.86 -22.03 2.06
N ARG A 51 6.34 -21.78 0.84
CA ARG A 51 7.72 -22.06 0.44
C ARG A 51 8.72 -21.14 1.12
N VAL A 52 8.39 -19.86 1.26
CA VAL A 52 9.29 -18.91 1.94
C VAL A 52 9.34 -19.20 3.44
N LEU A 53 8.22 -19.49 4.09
CA LEU A 53 8.20 -19.84 5.51
C LEU A 53 8.95 -21.14 5.79
N ALA A 54 8.80 -22.17 4.93
CA ALA A 54 9.56 -23.40 5.06
C ALA A 54 11.08 -23.18 4.93
N ALA A 55 11.51 -22.34 3.98
CA ALA A 55 12.93 -22.00 3.83
C ALA A 55 13.47 -21.23 5.04
N LEU A 56 12.74 -20.22 5.53
CA LEU A 56 13.11 -19.49 6.75
C LEU A 56 13.23 -20.43 7.96
N TYR A 57 12.28 -21.36 8.11
CA TYR A 57 12.29 -22.34 9.18
C TYR A 57 13.49 -23.29 9.11
N ALA A 58 13.82 -23.78 7.92
CA ALA A 58 14.99 -24.63 7.68
C ALA A 58 16.30 -23.90 8.04
N ASP A 59 16.36 -22.60 7.82
CA ASP A 59 17.49 -21.74 8.20
C ASP A 59 17.53 -21.36 9.69
N GLY A 60 16.70 -21.99 10.52
CA GLY A 60 16.67 -21.76 11.97
C GLY A 60 15.84 -20.55 12.42
N VAL A 61 15.14 -19.86 11.51
CA VAL A 61 14.24 -18.76 11.90
C VAL A 61 13.02 -19.33 12.63
N ARG A 62 12.68 -18.75 13.78
CA ARG A 62 11.53 -19.14 14.60
C ARG A 62 10.54 -18.00 14.85
N GLU A 63 10.90 -16.78 14.48
CA GLU A 63 10.01 -15.62 14.57
C GLU A 63 9.96 -14.89 13.24
N VAL A 64 8.75 -14.66 12.73
CA VAL A 64 8.51 -13.95 11.47
C VAL A 64 7.44 -12.88 11.69
N VAL A 65 7.69 -11.69 11.18
CA VAL A 65 6.66 -10.66 11.01
C VAL A 65 6.21 -10.67 9.56
N ALA A 66 4.97 -11.08 9.31
CA ALA A 66 4.32 -11.06 8.01
C ALA A 66 3.69 -9.67 7.76
N GLN A 67 4.16 -8.98 6.73
CA GLN A 67 3.72 -7.64 6.36
C GLN A 67 2.94 -7.66 5.04
N PRO A 68 1.60 -7.52 5.09
CA PRO A 68 0.80 -7.38 3.88
C PRO A 68 1.11 -6.06 3.16
N LEU A 69 1.32 -6.11 1.84
CA LEU A 69 1.40 -4.92 0.98
C LEU A 69 -0.01 -4.43 0.61
N LEU A 70 -0.73 -3.94 1.62
CA LEU A 70 -2.11 -3.48 1.49
C LEU A 70 -2.25 -2.07 2.02
N LEU A 71 -2.95 -1.21 1.27
CA LEU A 71 -3.07 0.22 1.57
C LEU A 71 -4.30 0.57 2.42
N THR A 72 -5.26 -0.35 2.53
CA THR A 72 -6.45 -0.23 3.38
C THR A 72 -6.77 -1.59 3.99
N ARG A 73 -7.53 -1.59 5.09
CA ARG A 73 -8.13 -2.81 5.65
C ARG A 73 -9.38 -3.18 4.86
N ALA A 74 -9.24 -3.76 3.68
CA ALA A 74 -10.40 -4.32 2.95
C ALA A 74 -10.72 -5.74 3.46
N PHE A 75 -11.99 -6.14 3.45
CA PHE A 75 -12.46 -7.47 3.89
C PHE A 75 -11.59 -8.66 3.39
N HIS A 76 -11.17 -8.67 2.11
CA HIS A 76 -10.32 -9.74 1.56
C HIS A 76 -8.94 -9.84 2.25
N ALA A 77 -8.37 -8.70 2.68
CA ALA A 77 -7.14 -8.66 3.46
C ALA A 77 -7.24 -9.42 4.80
N LYS A 78 -8.45 -9.49 5.38
CA LYS A 78 -8.72 -10.12 6.68
C LYS A 78 -8.72 -11.65 6.58
N ALA A 79 -8.87 -12.23 5.38
CA ALA A 79 -8.98 -13.67 5.19
C ALA A 79 -7.75 -14.27 4.49
N ASP A 80 -7.31 -13.70 3.36
CA ASP A 80 -6.37 -14.40 2.47
C ASP A 80 -4.97 -14.55 3.08
N VAL A 81 -4.44 -13.48 3.68
CA VAL A 81 -3.12 -13.54 4.34
C VAL A 81 -3.17 -14.42 5.59
N PRO A 82 -4.12 -14.24 6.53
CA PRO A 82 -4.20 -15.14 7.69
C PRO A 82 -4.41 -16.60 7.31
N ALA A 83 -5.23 -16.91 6.30
CA ALA A 83 -5.44 -18.28 5.83
C ALA A 83 -4.15 -18.89 5.28
N ALA A 84 -3.47 -18.20 4.36
CA ALA A 84 -2.21 -18.68 3.78
C ALA A 84 -1.11 -18.89 4.84
N LEU A 85 -1.07 -18.04 5.87
CA LEU A 85 -0.14 -18.19 7.00
C LEU A 85 -0.52 -19.36 7.90
N SER A 86 -1.81 -19.53 8.21
CA SER A 86 -2.30 -20.65 9.02
C SER A 86 -1.96 -21.99 8.36
N GLU A 87 -2.31 -22.16 7.08
CA GLU A 87 -2.00 -23.37 6.31
C GLU A 87 -0.49 -23.67 6.24
N ALA A 88 0.33 -22.64 6.07
CA ALA A 88 1.78 -22.80 6.01
C ALA A 88 2.40 -23.19 7.37
N THR A 89 1.87 -22.65 8.47
CA THR A 89 2.46 -22.82 9.81
C THR A 89 2.10 -24.14 10.47
N VAL A 90 1.01 -24.82 10.06
CA VAL A 90 0.65 -26.17 10.55
C VAL A 90 1.82 -27.16 10.45
N ARG A 91 2.66 -27.03 9.42
CA ARG A 91 3.81 -27.93 9.17
C ARG A 91 5.13 -27.43 9.76
N LEU A 92 5.14 -26.33 10.52
CA LEU A 92 6.34 -25.64 10.99
C LEU A 92 6.28 -25.43 12.51
N PRO A 93 6.38 -26.51 13.31
CA PRO A 93 6.22 -26.42 14.77
C PRO A 93 7.27 -25.51 15.40
N GLY A 94 6.83 -24.63 16.30
CA GLY A 94 7.68 -23.64 16.96
C GLY A 94 7.99 -22.39 16.14
N LEU A 95 7.41 -22.23 14.94
CA LEU A 95 7.45 -20.97 14.18
C LEU A 95 6.34 -20.03 14.66
N ALA A 96 6.72 -18.90 15.25
CA ALA A 96 5.81 -17.83 15.57
C ALA A 96 5.72 -16.83 14.41
N VAL A 97 4.52 -16.67 13.83
CA VAL A 97 4.26 -15.67 12.79
C VAL A 97 3.30 -14.60 13.32
N ARG A 98 3.73 -13.34 13.27
CA ARG A 98 2.91 -12.17 13.64
C ARG A 98 2.54 -11.40 12.38
N VAL A 99 1.26 -11.10 12.20
CA VAL A 99 0.80 -10.26 11.08
C VAL A 99 0.88 -8.80 11.50
N ALA A 100 1.68 -8.01 10.79
CA ALA A 100 1.73 -6.57 10.96
C ALA A 100 0.47 -5.90 10.40
N GLU A 101 0.17 -4.69 10.88
CA GLU A 101 -0.93 -3.92 10.31
C GLU A 101 -0.71 -3.62 8.82
N VAL A 102 -1.81 -3.41 8.10
CA VAL A 102 -1.76 -2.87 6.74
C VAL A 102 -1.05 -1.52 6.72
N LEU A 103 -0.59 -1.10 5.54
CA LEU A 103 0.25 0.09 5.40
C LEU A 103 -0.52 1.38 5.70
N GLY A 104 -1.73 1.51 5.17
CA GLY A 104 -2.52 2.73 5.28
C GLY A 104 -3.67 2.66 6.30
N PRO A 105 -4.20 3.82 6.73
CA PRO A 105 -3.72 5.17 6.39
C PRO A 105 -2.38 5.51 7.07
N SER A 106 -1.57 6.37 6.44
CA SER A 106 -0.32 6.87 7.01
C SER A 106 0.14 8.18 6.36
N PRO A 107 0.67 9.16 7.12
CA PRO A 107 1.29 10.36 6.53
C PRO A 107 2.46 10.05 5.59
N LEU A 108 3.14 8.91 5.75
CA LEU A 108 4.19 8.47 4.81
C LEU A 108 3.63 8.11 3.43
N LEU A 109 2.39 7.62 3.35
CA LEU A 109 1.76 7.34 2.06
C LEU A 109 1.32 8.64 1.37
N VAL A 110 0.84 9.62 2.12
CA VAL A 110 0.59 10.98 1.60
C VAL A 110 1.89 11.61 1.11
N SER A 111 2.98 11.47 1.86
CA SER A 111 4.31 11.94 1.45
C SER A 111 4.81 11.23 0.17
N ALA A 112 4.51 9.94 -0.01
CA ALA A 112 4.81 9.22 -1.24
C ALA A 112 3.97 9.75 -2.43
N LEU A 113 2.70 10.06 -2.22
CA LEU A 113 1.85 10.66 -3.26
C LEU A 113 2.35 12.06 -3.66
N GLU A 114 2.70 12.90 -2.69
CA GLU A 114 3.33 14.21 -2.92
C GLU A 114 4.62 14.08 -3.74
N ARG A 115 5.46 13.09 -3.42
CA ARG A 115 6.65 12.77 -4.22
C ARG A 115 6.28 12.46 -5.67
N ARG A 116 5.28 11.62 -5.90
CA ARG A 116 4.85 11.25 -7.26
C ARG A 116 4.28 12.43 -8.04
N LEU A 117 3.53 13.32 -7.39
CA LEU A 117 3.08 14.56 -8.01
C LEU A 117 4.26 15.49 -8.35
N SER A 118 5.26 15.57 -7.48
CA SER A 118 6.47 16.35 -7.73
C SER A 118 7.31 15.80 -8.88
N GLU A 119 7.49 14.49 -8.95
CA GLU A 119 8.15 13.81 -10.07
C GLU A 119 7.39 14.00 -11.40
N ALA A 120 6.06 14.18 -11.33
CA ALA A 120 5.22 14.54 -12.47
C ALA A 120 5.20 16.05 -12.80
N GLY A 121 6.06 16.84 -12.14
CA GLY A 121 6.27 18.26 -12.46
C GLY A 121 5.38 19.24 -11.69
N LEU A 122 4.74 18.82 -10.59
CA LEU A 122 3.96 19.72 -9.72
C LEU A 122 4.76 20.15 -8.50
N GLY A 123 4.86 21.46 -8.27
CA GLY A 123 5.53 22.03 -7.11
C GLY A 123 4.57 22.62 -6.07
N PRO A 124 5.11 23.12 -4.94
CA PRO A 124 4.31 23.82 -3.92
C PRO A 124 3.50 25.01 -4.47
N ALA A 125 4.02 25.71 -5.49
CA ALA A 125 3.35 26.85 -6.11
C ALA A 125 2.08 26.46 -6.89
N ASP A 126 1.97 25.21 -7.35
CA ASP A 126 0.83 24.74 -8.14
C ASP A 126 -0.38 24.35 -7.27
N ARG A 127 -0.16 24.14 -5.96
CA ARG A 127 -1.16 23.53 -5.07
C ARG A 127 -2.47 24.31 -5.02
N ALA A 128 -2.39 25.62 -4.80
CA ALA A 128 -3.57 26.46 -4.63
C ALA A 128 -4.48 26.53 -5.89
N THR A 129 -3.94 26.18 -7.06
CA THR A 129 -4.65 26.21 -8.34
C THR A 129 -4.93 24.83 -8.95
N THR A 130 -4.44 23.76 -8.33
CA THR A 130 -4.52 22.40 -8.85
C THR A 130 -5.45 21.55 -7.99
N GLY A 131 -6.45 20.93 -8.62
CA GLY A 131 -7.25 19.88 -7.99
C GLY A 131 -6.57 18.52 -8.14
N VAL A 132 -6.66 17.67 -7.12
CA VAL A 132 -6.08 16.33 -7.12
C VAL A 132 -7.18 15.28 -7.04
N VAL A 133 -7.12 14.28 -7.91
CA VAL A 133 -7.93 13.07 -7.80
C VAL A 133 -7.05 11.98 -7.16
N LEU A 134 -7.39 11.59 -5.93
CA LEU A 134 -6.81 10.45 -5.23
C LEU A 134 -7.47 9.17 -5.75
N ALA A 135 -6.86 8.56 -6.77
CA ALA A 135 -7.41 7.40 -7.45
C ALA A 135 -6.92 6.10 -6.83
N SER A 136 -7.80 5.35 -6.18
CA SER A 136 -7.47 4.06 -5.55
C SER A 136 -8.05 2.87 -6.33
N ALA A 137 -7.66 1.66 -5.95
CA ALA A 137 -8.20 0.42 -6.52
C ALA A 137 -9.75 0.34 -6.43
N GLY A 138 -10.31 0.83 -5.32
CA GLY A 138 -11.70 0.62 -4.93
C GLY A 138 -11.93 -0.70 -4.20
N SER A 139 -13.06 -0.76 -3.49
CA SER A 139 -13.46 -1.88 -2.64
C SER A 139 -14.98 -1.92 -2.55
N THR A 140 -15.57 -3.09 -2.33
CA THR A 140 -16.98 -3.22 -1.93
C THR A 140 -17.17 -2.97 -0.44
N ASP A 141 -16.09 -2.92 0.33
CA ASP A 141 -16.07 -2.63 1.76
C ASP A 141 -16.24 -1.12 2.03
N PRO A 142 -17.35 -0.68 2.66
CA PRO A 142 -17.59 0.72 2.94
C PRO A 142 -16.54 1.36 3.86
N GLU A 143 -15.93 0.61 4.78
CA GLU A 143 -14.88 1.12 5.66
C GLU A 143 -13.63 1.49 4.83
N ALA A 144 -13.27 0.65 3.87
CA ALA A 144 -12.16 0.92 2.98
C ALA A 144 -12.40 2.17 2.12
N ILE A 145 -13.64 2.37 1.63
CA ILE A 145 -14.04 3.57 0.88
C ILE A 145 -13.94 4.81 1.78
N ALA A 146 -14.46 4.74 3.01
CA ALA A 146 -14.44 5.85 3.97
C ALA A 146 -13.01 6.29 4.32
N VAL A 147 -12.08 5.34 4.49
CA VAL A 147 -10.65 5.66 4.72
C VAL A 147 -10.05 6.44 3.56
N ILE A 148 -10.36 6.09 2.30
CA ILE A 148 -9.86 6.84 1.14
C ILE A 148 -10.45 8.25 1.09
N ALA A 149 -11.74 8.40 1.39
CA ALA A 149 -12.39 9.70 1.48
C ALA A 149 -11.78 10.58 2.59
N GLU A 150 -11.45 9.99 3.75
CA GLU A 150 -10.76 10.68 4.84
C GLU A 150 -9.35 11.12 4.45
N ILE A 151 -8.57 10.24 3.80
CA ILE A 151 -7.24 10.62 3.29
C ILE A 151 -7.36 11.80 2.33
N ALA A 152 -8.32 11.79 1.40
CA ALA A 152 -8.55 12.91 0.49
C ALA A 152 -8.89 14.21 1.24
N ARG A 153 -9.77 14.14 2.26
CA ARG A 153 -10.15 15.27 3.09
C ARG A 153 -8.95 15.87 3.83
N GLU A 154 -8.17 15.03 4.51
CA GLU A 154 -6.97 15.45 5.24
C GLU A 154 -5.90 15.99 4.29
N TRP A 155 -5.72 15.36 3.14
CA TRP A 155 -4.72 15.78 2.17
C TRP A 155 -5.05 17.14 1.56
N ARG A 156 -6.33 17.49 1.40
CA ARG A 156 -6.74 18.84 1.00
C ARG A 156 -6.22 19.92 1.96
N HIS A 157 -6.14 19.64 3.26
CA HIS A 157 -5.65 20.59 4.26
C HIS A 157 -4.15 20.91 4.12
N THR A 158 -3.43 20.27 3.18
CA THR A 158 -2.02 20.57 2.86
C THR A 158 -1.82 21.65 1.78
N GLY A 159 -2.91 22.27 1.31
CA GLY A 159 -2.89 23.45 0.43
C GLY A 159 -3.35 23.22 -1.01
N TRP A 160 -3.75 21.99 -1.37
CA TRP A 160 -4.34 21.71 -2.68
C TRP A 160 -5.72 22.38 -2.83
N CYS A 161 -5.99 22.92 -4.02
CA CYS A 161 -7.26 23.60 -4.36
C CYS A 161 -8.47 22.72 -4.01
N ALA A 162 -8.40 21.46 -4.43
CA ALA A 162 -9.37 20.42 -4.10
C ALA A 162 -8.66 19.07 -4.08
N VAL A 163 -9.20 18.12 -3.30
CA VAL A 163 -8.82 16.71 -3.38
C VAL A 163 -10.10 15.88 -3.38
N ARG A 164 -10.23 14.94 -4.32
CA ARG A 164 -11.40 14.06 -4.48
C ARG A 164 -10.97 12.60 -4.56
N PRO A 165 -11.64 11.68 -3.85
CA PRO A 165 -11.40 10.25 -4.04
C PRO A 165 -11.99 9.76 -5.36
N ALA A 166 -11.35 8.77 -5.98
CA ALA A 166 -11.90 8.02 -7.11
C ALA A 166 -11.47 6.55 -7.05
N PHE A 167 -12.18 5.68 -7.78
CA PHE A 167 -12.03 4.24 -7.67
C PHE A 167 -11.99 3.53 -9.04
N ALA A 168 -10.91 2.78 -9.27
CA ALA A 168 -10.68 2.03 -10.50
C ALA A 168 -11.61 0.79 -10.66
N SER A 169 -12.22 0.33 -9.57
CA SER A 169 -13.10 -0.84 -9.50
C SER A 169 -14.05 -0.73 -8.30
N ALA A 170 -15.09 -1.58 -8.26
CA ALA A 170 -15.99 -1.83 -7.12
C ALA A 170 -16.79 -0.67 -6.50
N ALA A 171 -16.36 0.58 -6.63
CA ALA A 171 -16.99 1.76 -6.08
C ALA A 171 -16.98 2.89 -7.10
N LEU A 172 -17.76 3.93 -6.81
CA LEU A 172 -17.85 5.19 -7.55
C LEU A 172 -17.45 6.35 -6.62
N PRO A 173 -16.98 7.49 -7.17
CA PRO A 173 -16.85 7.80 -8.60
C PRO A 173 -15.65 7.13 -9.28
N ARG A 174 -15.71 6.99 -10.61
CA ARG A 174 -14.56 6.64 -11.46
C ARG A 174 -13.60 7.81 -11.61
N THR A 175 -12.38 7.53 -12.08
CA THR A 175 -11.34 8.57 -12.25
C THR A 175 -11.82 9.67 -13.21
N GLU A 176 -12.39 9.31 -14.35
CA GLU A 176 -12.92 10.23 -15.35
C GLU A 176 -14.06 11.09 -14.81
N GLU A 177 -14.91 10.53 -13.96
CA GLU A 177 -16.02 11.25 -13.32
C GLU A 177 -15.50 12.27 -12.32
N ALA A 178 -14.53 11.90 -11.48
CA ALA A 178 -13.92 12.81 -10.51
C ALA A 178 -13.17 13.96 -11.20
N VAL A 179 -12.47 13.70 -12.32
CA VAL A 179 -11.81 14.74 -13.12
C VAL A 179 -12.86 15.69 -13.71
N ARG A 180 -13.92 15.16 -14.33
CA ARG A 180 -15.00 16.00 -14.90
C ARG A 180 -15.72 16.82 -13.84
N ALA A 181 -15.93 16.27 -12.65
CA ALA A 181 -16.54 16.99 -11.53
C ALA A 181 -15.68 18.17 -11.09
N LEU A 182 -14.37 17.98 -10.88
CA LEU A 182 -13.45 19.07 -10.56
C LEU A 182 -13.42 20.15 -11.66
N ARG A 183 -13.48 19.72 -12.93
CA ARG A 183 -13.53 20.65 -14.06
C ARG A 183 -14.81 21.50 -14.04
N ALA A 184 -15.96 20.89 -13.75
CA ALA A 184 -17.24 21.57 -13.62
C ALA A 184 -17.28 22.53 -12.42
N GLU A 185 -16.52 22.25 -11.34
CA GLU A 185 -16.30 23.15 -10.21
C GLU A 185 -15.37 24.34 -10.54
N GLY A 186 -14.87 24.44 -11.79
CA GLY A 186 -14.02 25.55 -12.26
C GLY A 186 -12.52 25.32 -12.05
N VAL A 187 -12.09 24.12 -11.64
CA VAL A 187 -10.67 23.81 -11.45
C VAL A 187 -9.98 23.71 -12.81
N ARG A 188 -9.01 24.61 -13.04
CA ARG A 188 -8.31 24.73 -14.34
C ARG A 188 -7.16 23.74 -14.52
N ARG A 189 -6.53 23.26 -13.45
CA ARG A 189 -5.48 22.24 -13.51
C ARG A 189 -5.85 21.06 -12.63
N ILE A 190 -5.87 19.85 -13.18
CA ILE A 190 -6.28 18.63 -12.47
C ILE A 190 -5.18 17.59 -12.59
N ALA A 191 -4.72 17.09 -11.45
CA ALA A 191 -3.76 16.02 -11.34
C ALA A 191 -4.44 14.74 -10.85
N VAL A 192 -4.05 13.59 -11.38
CA VAL A 192 -4.45 12.27 -10.87
C VAL A 192 -3.28 11.65 -10.14
N ALA A 193 -3.51 11.25 -8.89
CA ALA A 193 -2.53 10.62 -8.01
C ALA A 193 -2.95 9.16 -7.72
N PRO A 194 -2.36 8.16 -8.39
CA PRO A 194 -2.68 6.76 -8.16
C PRO A 194 -2.24 6.28 -6.77
N TYR A 195 -3.20 5.96 -5.91
CA TYR A 195 -3.02 5.32 -4.61
C TYR A 195 -2.99 3.80 -4.74
N VAL A 196 -1.97 3.31 -5.45
CA VAL A 196 -1.69 1.89 -5.69
C VAL A 196 -0.17 1.65 -5.62
N ILE A 197 0.25 0.46 -5.18
CA ILE A 197 1.67 0.20 -4.88
C ILE A 197 2.48 -0.03 -6.16
N ALA A 198 1.97 -0.82 -7.10
CA ALA A 198 2.74 -1.29 -8.24
C ALA A 198 1.90 -1.30 -9.52
N PRO A 199 2.54 -1.26 -10.71
CA PRO A 199 1.83 -1.26 -11.99
C PRO A 199 1.01 -2.54 -12.23
N GLY A 200 0.08 -2.44 -13.16
CA GLY A 200 -0.87 -3.49 -13.54
C GLY A 200 -2.24 -2.92 -13.90
N ARG A 201 -3.22 -3.81 -14.07
CA ARG A 201 -4.55 -3.47 -14.60
C ARG A 201 -5.27 -2.32 -13.88
N LEU A 202 -5.14 -2.21 -12.56
CA LEU A 202 -5.83 -1.16 -11.79
C LEU A 202 -5.23 0.23 -12.04
N PRO A 203 -3.91 0.47 -11.89
CA PRO A 203 -3.31 1.73 -12.32
C PRO A 203 -3.49 2.01 -13.82
N ASP A 204 -3.47 0.99 -14.69
CA ASP A 204 -3.73 1.20 -16.11
C ASP A 204 -5.15 1.78 -16.33
N ARG A 205 -6.18 1.22 -15.66
CA ARG A 205 -7.54 1.79 -15.67
C ARG A 205 -7.61 3.21 -15.10
N ILE A 206 -6.80 3.52 -14.08
CA ILE A 206 -6.73 4.87 -13.53
C ILE A 206 -6.18 5.83 -14.58
N ALA A 207 -5.11 5.46 -15.29
CA ALA A 207 -4.52 6.26 -16.35
C ALA A 207 -5.50 6.45 -17.52
N ASP A 208 -6.19 5.39 -17.95
CA ASP A 208 -7.21 5.45 -18.99
C ASP A 208 -8.35 6.42 -18.60
N GLY A 209 -8.84 6.32 -17.37
CA GLY A 209 -9.87 7.23 -16.84
C GLY A 209 -9.38 8.67 -16.69
N ALA A 210 -8.12 8.87 -16.32
CA ALA A 210 -7.51 10.20 -16.27
C ALA A 210 -7.47 10.85 -17.66
N ALA A 211 -7.06 10.10 -18.68
CA ALA A 211 -7.06 10.57 -20.07
C ALA A 211 -8.48 10.87 -20.57
N ALA A 212 -9.43 9.95 -20.35
CA ALA A 212 -10.83 10.12 -20.76
C ALA A 212 -11.55 11.26 -20.02
N GLY A 213 -11.09 11.60 -18.81
CA GLY A 213 -11.57 12.75 -18.03
C GLY A 213 -10.94 14.09 -18.45
N GLY A 214 -9.82 14.06 -19.17
CA GLY A 214 -9.07 15.27 -19.52
C GLY A 214 -8.24 15.82 -18.36
N ALA A 215 -7.58 14.93 -17.60
CA ALA A 215 -6.62 15.33 -16.58
C ALA A 215 -5.35 15.94 -17.22
N ASP A 216 -4.78 16.95 -16.57
CA ASP A 216 -3.60 17.67 -17.06
C ASP A 216 -2.30 16.98 -16.67
N VAL A 217 -2.30 16.26 -15.54
CA VAL A 217 -1.14 15.55 -15.00
C VAL A 217 -1.59 14.19 -14.46
N VAL A 218 -0.83 13.14 -14.75
CA VAL A 218 -1.02 11.81 -14.14
C VAL A 218 0.30 11.41 -13.51
N ALA A 219 0.30 11.27 -12.19
CA ALA A 219 1.47 10.81 -11.44
C ALA A 219 1.64 9.30 -11.58
N ASP A 220 2.86 8.81 -11.37
CA ASP A 220 3.12 7.36 -11.33
C ASP A 220 2.58 6.74 -10.02
N VAL A 221 2.49 5.41 -9.98
CA VAL A 221 2.12 4.62 -8.80
C VAL A 221 3.08 4.88 -7.64
N LEU A 222 2.69 4.52 -6.40
CA LEU A 222 3.55 4.72 -5.22
C LEU A 222 4.93 4.07 -5.41
N GLY A 223 4.99 2.91 -6.05
CA GLY A 223 6.21 2.23 -6.42
C GLY A 223 7.07 1.87 -5.21
N ALA A 224 8.38 1.79 -5.43
CA ALA A 224 9.37 1.57 -4.36
C ALA A 224 9.78 2.88 -3.66
N ALA A 225 8.80 3.77 -3.39
CA ALA A 225 9.06 5.06 -2.77
C ALA A 225 9.80 4.90 -1.42
N PRO A 226 10.76 5.78 -1.09
CA PRO A 226 11.48 5.74 0.18
C PRO A 226 10.55 5.76 1.40
N GLU A 227 9.46 6.50 1.31
CA GLU A 227 8.44 6.63 2.36
C GLU A 227 7.73 5.30 2.62
N LEU A 228 7.46 4.52 1.57
CA LEU A 228 6.85 3.20 1.68
C LEU A 228 7.80 2.20 2.36
N ALA A 229 9.10 2.24 2.02
CA ALA A 229 10.10 1.41 2.67
C ALA A 229 10.24 1.73 4.17
N ARG A 230 10.22 3.03 4.53
CA ARG A 230 10.20 3.47 5.94
C ARG A 230 8.93 3.02 6.66
N LEU A 231 7.78 3.06 5.99
CA LEU A 231 6.52 2.62 6.56
C LEU A 231 6.51 1.11 6.84
N LEU A 232 7.06 0.29 5.93
CA LEU A 232 7.25 -1.14 6.16
C LEU A 232 8.05 -1.41 7.43
N LEU A 233 9.16 -0.68 7.62
CA LEU A 233 9.97 -0.81 8.83
C LEU A 233 9.22 -0.39 10.10
N ARG A 234 8.43 0.70 10.05
CA ARG A 234 7.59 1.12 11.19
C ARG A 234 6.56 0.07 11.58
N ARG A 235 5.88 -0.51 10.59
CA ARG A 235 4.88 -1.57 10.83
C ARG A 235 5.54 -2.85 11.34
N PHE A 236 6.72 -3.17 10.81
CA PHE A 236 7.55 -4.26 11.33
C PHE A 236 7.92 -4.05 12.80
N ASP A 237 8.45 -2.88 13.17
CA ASP A 237 8.87 -2.57 14.55
C ASP A 237 7.70 -2.67 15.53
N ALA A 238 6.54 -2.12 15.15
CA ALA A 238 5.33 -2.19 15.96
C ALA A 238 4.85 -3.64 16.18
N ALA A 239 4.98 -4.51 15.18
CA ALA A 239 4.59 -5.92 15.29
C ALA A 239 5.65 -6.79 16.01
N ALA A 240 6.93 -6.42 15.88
CA ALA A 240 8.05 -7.10 16.53
C ALA A 240 8.13 -6.80 18.03
N ALA A 241 7.65 -5.62 18.47
CA ALA A 241 7.62 -5.25 19.88
C ALA A 241 6.93 -6.33 20.75
N PRO A 242 7.47 -6.66 21.94
CA PRO A 242 6.78 -7.52 22.89
C PRO A 242 5.45 -6.87 23.27
N ARG A 243 4.35 -7.63 23.28
CA ARG A 243 3.11 -7.14 23.90
C ARG A 243 3.41 -6.89 25.38
N ALA A 244 3.26 -5.64 25.83
CA ALA A 244 3.25 -5.36 27.25
C ALA A 244 2.15 -6.25 27.87
N HIS A 245 2.52 -7.08 28.84
CA HIS A 245 1.53 -7.79 29.63
C HIS A 245 0.71 -6.73 30.35
N SER A 246 -0.58 -6.57 30.00
CA SER A 246 -1.49 -5.90 30.93
C SER A 246 -1.44 -6.69 32.23
N PRO A 247 -1.08 -6.09 33.38
CA PRO A 247 -1.23 -6.78 34.64
C PRO A 247 -2.72 -7.11 34.77
N ALA A 248 -3.01 -8.39 35.00
CA ALA A 248 -4.35 -8.80 35.38
C ALA A 248 -4.74 -7.96 36.61
N LEU A 249 -5.76 -7.13 36.46
CA LEU A 249 -6.46 -6.53 37.59
C LEU A 249 -6.99 -7.71 38.42
N THR A 250 -6.29 -8.01 39.49
CA THR A 250 -6.75 -8.90 40.55
C THR A 250 -7.77 -8.12 41.36
N ALA A 251 -8.99 -8.63 41.40
CA ALA A 251 -10.00 -8.32 42.40
C ALA A 251 -10.45 -9.66 43.00
#